data_AF-A0A1C5EYK5-F1
#
_entry.id   AF-A0A1C5EYK5-F1
#
_cell.length_a   1.000
_cell.length_b   1.000
_cell.length_c   1.000
_cell.angle_alpha   90.00
_cell.angle_beta   90.00
_cell.angle_gamma   90.00
#
_symmetry.space_group_name_H-M   'P 1'
#
loop_
_entity.id
_entity.type
_entity.pdbx_description
1 polymer ?
#
loop_
_entity_poly.entity_id
_entity_poly.type
_entity_poly.pdbx_seq_one_letter_code
_entity_poly.pdbx_strand_id
1 'polypeptide(L)'
;MGAPSIPPTVVGKRAEAMRTDAACRAFVARAAAAGTSREGPRHRDHVLPLTEPLAGLLGRAPGTPVTVRLPRPDAAPAVRTWESEAEILRAVHRVLPRAPECLAAGEGYVIHSHVDGRTADQGPPPEDFAALLAALAQVRRTALPPLPPHWPRNHTDSQGFLRTLAHLADRQIRRADWRRYGGLFTALGVPEDALTRFAEQVPALTRRPYVLLHGDLRRAQLILADDGLHCTGWELASYGDPLYDLAVHLVRARRPAPERAALVRAWAEAVARARPAAVAGLGKDLPHYLALEHAQSLYTDVVRAVRALARSFDPESLERATAVVGDALRAATEPLRLGRVPGADEIERILFRRGAARPGPRPRAIAWTPDRRVPEHPGFPHHAVADALFLEGAAPAERVFKGAAHLTTVLRVPGTGFPVVVRREVTVVLRRERSFLSEHAVLAAIERSGVPVAAPASSRSAPATPPTPPTATAATASPCTPTRAAAISAAAPTTRSTGCARTRRTTWSTSWPR
;
A
#
# COMPACT_ATOMS: atom_id res chain seq x y z
N MET A 1 -2.05 49.19 -34.13
CA MET A 1 -2.30 48.27 -33.00
C MET A 1 -0.95 47.71 -32.55
N GLY A 2 -0.19 48.48 -31.79
CA GLY A 2 1.10 48.05 -31.24
C GLY A 2 0.86 47.24 -29.98
N ALA A 3 1.40 46.03 -29.92
CA ALA A 3 1.37 45.21 -28.71
C ALA A 3 2.06 45.96 -27.56
N PRO A 4 1.49 45.97 -26.34
CA PRO A 4 2.12 46.66 -25.22
C PRO A 4 3.46 46.00 -24.88
N SER A 5 4.51 46.80 -24.87
CA SER A 5 5.86 46.43 -24.46
C SER A 5 5.87 45.98 -23.00
N ILE A 6 6.35 44.75 -22.78
CA ILE A 6 6.51 44.15 -21.44
C ILE A 6 7.56 44.98 -20.65
N PRO A 7 7.30 45.35 -19.39
CA PRO A 7 8.25 46.14 -18.59
C PRO A 7 9.63 45.45 -18.47
N PRO A 8 10.75 46.19 -18.60
CA PRO A 8 12.11 45.65 -18.55
C PRO A 8 12.42 44.86 -17.26
N THR A 9 11.76 45.19 -16.16
CA THR A 9 11.88 44.51 -14.85
C THR A 9 11.33 43.08 -14.84
N VAL A 10 10.36 42.76 -15.70
CA VAL A 10 9.81 41.39 -15.84
C VAL A 10 10.74 40.52 -16.68
N VAL A 11 11.40 41.11 -17.68
CA VAL A 11 12.37 40.43 -18.54
C VAL A 11 13.65 40.06 -17.76
N GLY A 12 14.17 40.99 -16.94
CA GLY A 12 15.32 40.73 -16.07
C GLY A 12 15.08 39.62 -15.05
N LYS A 13 13.93 39.62 -14.37
CA LYS A 13 13.54 38.56 -13.41
C LYS A 13 13.37 37.20 -14.07
N ARG A 14 12.83 37.14 -15.30
CA ARG A 14 12.72 35.89 -16.08
C ARG A 14 14.09 35.36 -16.50
N ALA A 15 14.98 36.22 -16.98
CA ALA A 15 16.33 35.82 -17.38
C ALA A 15 17.18 35.34 -16.19
N GLU A 16 17.01 35.95 -15.02
CA GLU A 16 17.63 35.51 -13.78
C GLU A 16 17.06 34.16 -13.29
N ALA A 17 15.74 34.00 -13.30
CA ALA A 17 15.11 32.72 -12.97
C ALA A 17 15.54 31.58 -13.91
N MET A 18 15.66 31.85 -15.22
CA MET A 18 16.15 30.88 -16.20
C MET A 18 17.62 30.51 -15.98
N ARG A 19 18.48 31.49 -15.64
CA ARG A 19 19.89 31.24 -15.29
C ARG A 19 20.01 30.39 -14.03
N THR A 20 19.20 30.68 -13.01
CA THR A 20 19.17 29.91 -11.77
C THR A 20 18.69 28.48 -12.01
N ASP A 21 17.64 28.28 -12.80
CA ASP A 21 17.15 26.93 -13.16
C ASP A 21 18.21 26.12 -13.93
N ALA A 22 18.87 26.74 -14.92
CA ALA A 22 19.95 26.09 -15.66
C ALA A 22 21.13 25.68 -14.75
N ALA A 23 21.55 26.56 -13.84
CA ALA A 23 22.59 26.28 -12.86
C ALA A 23 22.18 25.13 -11.90
N CYS A 24 20.93 25.13 -11.43
CA CYS A 24 20.39 24.07 -10.60
C CYS A 24 20.37 22.73 -11.34
N ARG A 25 19.92 22.69 -12.60
CA ARG A 25 19.89 21.47 -13.41
C ARG A 25 21.28 20.89 -13.66
N ALA A 26 22.26 21.75 -13.96
CA ALA A 26 23.65 21.31 -14.10
C ALA A 26 24.19 20.71 -12.79
N PHE A 27 23.89 21.34 -11.65
CA PHE A 27 24.27 20.83 -10.33
C PHE A 27 23.56 19.51 -9.98
N VAL A 28 22.28 19.39 -10.31
CA VAL A 28 21.50 18.15 -10.15
C VAL A 28 22.08 17.01 -10.98
N ALA A 29 22.45 17.26 -12.24
CA ALA A 29 23.07 16.26 -13.09
C ALA A 29 24.41 15.77 -12.51
N ARG A 30 25.22 16.69 -11.95
CA ARG A 30 26.44 16.35 -11.23
C ARG A 30 26.16 15.53 -9.97
N ALA A 31 25.14 15.91 -9.19
CA ALA A 31 24.74 15.20 -7.98
C ALA A 31 24.37 13.73 -8.28
N ALA A 32 23.60 13.52 -9.34
CA ALA A 32 23.21 12.18 -9.79
C ALA A 32 24.41 11.32 -10.23
N ALA A 33 25.47 11.93 -10.77
CA ALA A 33 26.65 11.23 -11.26
C ALA A 33 27.72 10.96 -10.17
N ALA A 34 27.90 11.87 -9.22
CA ALA A 34 29.06 11.86 -8.31
C ALA A 34 28.74 12.07 -6.82
N GLY A 35 27.49 12.35 -6.47
CA GLY A 35 27.11 12.59 -5.08
C GLY A 35 26.97 11.31 -4.27
N THR A 36 27.32 11.34 -2.98
CA THR A 36 27.03 10.24 -2.06
C THR A 36 25.52 10.07 -1.99
N SER A 37 25.04 8.94 -2.48
CA SER A 37 23.60 8.67 -2.60
C SER A 37 23.08 7.97 -1.36
N ARG A 38 21.99 8.50 -0.81
CA ARG A 38 21.13 7.79 0.14
C ARG A 38 19.84 7.40 -0.58
N GLU A 39 19.56 6.12 -0.65
CA GLU A 39 18.30 5.64 -1.21
C GLU A 39 17.17 5.74 -0.20
N GLY A 40 16.14 6.52 -0.56
CA GLY A 40 14.84 6.50 0.09
C GLY A 40 13.81 5.67 -0.70
N PRO A 41 12.64 5.41 -0.11
CA PRO A 41 11.57 4.65 -0.77
C PRO A 41 10.80 5.45 -1.82
N ARG A 42 10.85 6.79 -1.76
CA ARG A 42 10.21 7.70 -2.73
C ARG A 42 11.19 8.61 -3.45
N HIS A 43 12.36 8.84 -2.87
CA HIS A 43 13.37 9.73 -3.40
C HIS A 43 14.78 9.13 -3.32
N ARG A 44 15.70 9.65 -4.11
CA ARG A 44 17.14 9.49 -3.93
C ARG A 44 17.70 10.83 -3.51
N ASP A 45 18.43 10.82 -2.41
CA ASP A 45 19.07 12.02 -1.86
C ASP A 45 20.56 11.94 -2.18
N HIS A 46 21.11 12.99 -2.78
CA HIS A 46 22.53 13.12 -3.09
C HIS A 46 23.11 14.28 -2.29
N VAL A 47 24.12 13.99 -1.46
CA VAL A 47 24.80 15.03 -0.68
C VAL A 47 26.09 15.44 -1.37
N LEU A 48 26.24 16.75 -1.60
CA LEU A 48 27.43 17.33 -2.21
C LEU A 48 27.57 18.81 -1.86
N PRO A 49 28.81 19.35 -1.83
CA PRO A 49 29.05 20.76 -1.60
C PRO A 49 28.56 21.63 -2.76
N LEU A 50 28.05 22.83 -2.45
CA LEU A 50 27.69 23.83 -3.46
C LEU A 50 28.92 24.29 -4.26
N THR A 51 28.75 24.43 -5.57
CA THR A 51 29.73 25.06 -6.46
C THR A 51 29.66 26.58 -6.34
N GLU A 52 30.75 27.29 -6.63
CA GLU A 52 30.76 28.77 -6.59
C GLU A 52 29.60 29.43 -7.36
N PRO A 53 29.27 29.03 -8.61
CA PRO A 53 28.19 29.69 -9.35
C PRO A 53 26.83 29.51 -8.69
N LEU A 54 26.54 28.33 -8.14
CA LEU A 54 25.25 28.06 -7.51
C LEU A 54 25.19 28.65 -6.09
N ALA A 55 26.29 28.63 -5.35
CA ALA A 55 26.37 29.20 -4.02
C ALA A 55 26.01 30.69 -4.00
N GLY A 56 26.55 31.46 -4.97
CA GLY A 56 26.20 32.87 -5.14
C GLY A 56 24.71 33.09 -5.43
N LEU A 57 24.12 32.27 -6.30
CA LEU A 57 22.68 32.36 -6.64
C LEU A 57 21.75 31.98 -5.47
N LEU A 58 22.20 31.10 -4.58
CA LEU A 58 21.43 30.64 -3.41
C LEU A 58 21.74 31.46 -2.15
N GLY A 59 22.64 32.46 -2.21
CA GLY A 59 23.07 33.23 -1.06
C GLY A 59 23.72 32.37 0.02
N ARG A 60 24.61 31.44 -0.39
CA ARG A 60 25.36 30.54 0.49
C ARG A 60 26.85 30.61 0.19
N ALA A 61 27.66 30.12 1.12
CA ALA A 61 29.10 30.00 0.89
C ALA A 61 29.39 28.82 -0.06
N PRO A 62 30.31 28.97 -1.02
CA PRO A 62 30.84 27.83 -1.77
C PRO A 62 31.34 26.74 -0.80
N GLY A 63 31.16 25.47 -1.16
CA GLY A 63 31.55 24.35 -0.29
C GLY A 63 30.50 23.94 0.75
N THR A 64 29.44 24.74 0.97
CA THR A 64 28.37 24.38 1.92
C THR A 64 27.67 23.09 1.45
N PRO A 65 27.56 22.05 2.31
CA PRO A 65 26.89 20.81 1.94
C PRO A 65 25.38 21.03 1.77
N VAL A 66 24.83 20.50 0.68
CA VAL A 66 23.39 20.49 0.42
C VAL A 66 22.94 19.10 0.03
N THR A 67 21.65 18.85 0.22
CA THR A 67 21.01 17.63 -0.26
C THR A 67 20.20 17.93 -1.52
N VAL A 68 20.52 17.23 -2.60
CA VAL A 68 19.76 17.21 -3.84
C VAL A 68 18.85 15.99 -3.84
N ARG A 69 17.55 16.23 -3.80
CA ARG A 69 16.52 15.21 -3.74
C ARG A 69 15.87 15.01 -5.11
N LEU A 70 15.88 13.77 -5.59
CA LEU A 70 15.30 13.36 -6.87
C LEU A 70 14.16 12.34 -6.65
N PRO A 71 13.01 12.48 -7.31
CA PRO A 71 11.92 11.52 -7.22
C PRO A 71 12.34 10.18 -7.83
N ARG A 72 11.86 9.09 -7.22
CA ARG A 72 11.97 7.76 -7.81
C ARG A 72 10.80 7.53 -8.76
N PRO A 73 11.04 7.13 -10.02
CA PRO A 73 9.96 6.78 -10.94
C PRO A 73 9.19 5.54 -10.47
N ASP A 74 9.82 4.70 -9.64
CA ASP A 74 9.25 3.49 -9.03
C ASP A 74 8.86 3.67 -7.57
N ALA A 75 8.60 4.91 -7.12
CA ALA A 75 8.17 5.20 -5.75
C ALA A 75 6.92 4.39 -5.36
N ALA A 76 6.86 3.94 -4.11
CA ALA A 76 5.62 3.37 -3.59
C ALA A 76 4.60 4.50 -3.37
N PRO A 77 3.33 4.30 -3.73
CA PRO A 77 2.31 5.31 -3.49
C PRO A 77 2.11 5.54 -1.98
N ALA A 78 1.71 6.75 -1.62
CA ALA A 78 1.45 7.16 -0.24
C ALA A 78 0.39 8.27 -0.22
N VAL A 79 -0.25 8.48 0.94
CA VAL A 79 -1.22 9.57 1.10
C VAL A 79 -0.50 10.91 1.18
N ARG A 80 -0.71 11.77 0.18
CA ARG A 80 -0.23 13.14 0.14
C ARG A 80 -1.37 14.11 0.42
N THR A 81 -1.06 15.11 1.23
CA THR A 81 -1.96 16.25 1.50
C THR A 81 -1.63 17.44 0.60
N TRP A 82 -0.35 17.75 0.45
CA TRP A 82 0.14 18.81 -0.44
C TRP A 82 1.01 18.23 -1.55
N GLU A 83 1.00 18.88 -2.71
CA GLU A 83 1.69 18.38 -3.91
C GLU A 83 3.18 18.77 -3.97
N SER A 84 3.58 19.86 -3.32
CA SER A 84 4.93 20.40 -3.43
C SER A 84 5.67 20.33 -2.10
N GLU A 85 6.68 19.44 -2.00
CA GLU A 85 7.56 19.40 -0.82
C GLU A 85 8.29 20.75 -0.62
N ALA A 86 8.65 21.43 -1.70
CA ALA A 86 9.31 22.73 -1.63
C ALA A 86 8.44 23.78 -0.92
N GLU A 87 7.14 23.81 -1.19
CA GLU A 87 6.21 24.72 -0.49
C GLU A 87 6.07 24.36 0.99
N ILE A 88 6.01 23.06 1.30
CA ILE A 88 5.97 22.57 2.68
C ILE A 88 7.23 23.03 3.43
N LEU A 89 8.42 22.75 2.89
CA LEU A 89 9.69 23.11 3.54
C LEU A 89 9.83 24.62 3.74
N ARG A 90 9.46 25.45 2.75
CA ARG A 90 9.47 26.92 2.89
C ARG A 90 8.53 27.42 3.98
N ALA A 91 7.37 26.78 4.14
CA ALA A 91 6.41 27.12 5.17
C ALA A 91 6.88 26.66 6.56
N VAL A 92 7.31 25.40 6.66
CA VAL A 92 7.72 24.74 7.89
C VAL A 92 9.00 25.36 8.46
N HIS A 93 10.02 25.60 7.64
CA HIS A 93 11.31 26.13 8.12
C HIS A 93 11.16 27.49 8.85
N ARG A 94 10.18 28.32 8.46
CA ARG A 94 9.90 29.61 9.12
C ARG A 94 9.44 29.48 10.56
N VAL A 95 8.81 28.36 10.92
CA VAL A 95 8.22 28.11 12.24
C VAL A 95 8.91 26.98 12.99
N LEU A 96 9.66 26.14 12.28
CA LEU A 96 10.45 25.04 12.80
C LEU A 96 11.85 25.11 12.16
N PRO A 97 12.78 25.90 12.75
CA PRO A 97 14.11 26.12 12.17
C PRO A 97 14.94 24.83 12.00
N ARG A 98 14.63 23.78 12.76
CA ARG A 98 15.26 22.46 12.65
C ARG A 98 14.82 21.65 11.41
N ALA A 99 13.75 22.06 10.72
CA ALA A 99 13.39 21.44 9.45
C ALA A 99 14.34 21.91 8.34
N PRO A 100 14.67 21.07 7.34
CA PRO A 100 15.49 21.48 6.22
C PRO A 100 14.92 22.71 5.50
N GLU A 101 15.81 23.63 5.12
CA GLU A 101 15.45 24.81 4.36
C GLU A 101 15.41 24.45 2.87
N CYS A 102 14.31 24.76 2.18
CA CYS A 102 14.28 24.64 0.72
C CYS A 102 15.05 25.81 0.08
N LEU A 103 16.23 25.50 -0.48
CA LEU A 103 17.12 26.47 -1.13
C LEU A 103 16.71 26.70 -2.58
N ALA A 104 16.37 25.63 -3.30
CA ALA A 104 15.87 25.70 -4.67
C ALA A 104 14.96 24.51 -4.98
N ALA A 105 14.07 24.66 -5.96
CA ALA A 105 13.24 23.57 -6.45
C ALA A 105 12.88 23.81 -7.91
N GLY A 106 12.75 22.73 -8.67
CA GLY A 106 12.35 22.75 -10.07
C GLY A 106 11.65 21.46 -10.46
N GLU A 107 11.40 21.29 -11.75
CA GLU A 107 10.76 20.07 -12.25
C GLU A 107 11.65 18.85 -11.98
N GLY A 108 11.17 17.93 -11.14
CA GLY A 108 11.87 16.69 -10.83
C GLY A 108 13.02 16.82 -9.82
N TYR A 109 13.17 17.93 -9.09
CA TYR A 109 14.17 18.03 -8.03
C TYR A 109 13.82 19.05 -6.93
N VAL A 110 14.37 18.82 -5.74
CA VAL A 110 14.41 19.78 -4.63
C VAL A 110 15.84 19.84 -4.10
N ILE A 111 16.39 21.04 -3.94
CA ILE A 111 17.66 21.29 -3.26
C ILE A 111 17.34 21.91 -1.91
N HIS A 112 17.78 21.27 -0.83
CA HIS A 112 17.57 21.76 0.53
C HIS A 112 18.85 21.72 1.35
N SER A 113 18.85 22.44 2.46
CA SER A 113 19.97 22.39 3.41
C SER A 113 20.24 20.96 3.84
N HIS A 114 21.52 20.63 3.98
CA HIS A 114 21.95 19.37 4.54
C HIS A 114 21.81 19.41 6.07
N VAL A 115 21.30 18.33 6.65
CA VAL A 115 21.28 18.14 8.10
C VAL A 115 22.43 17.21 8.43
N ASP A 116 23.46 17.75 9.05
CA ASP A 116 24.61 16.96 9.50
C ASP A 116 24.25 16.20 10.78
N GLY A 117 24.64 14.92 10.83
CA GLY A 117 24.31 14.04 11.94
C GLY A 117 24.11 12.59 11.52
N ARG A 118 23.78 11.76 12.52
CA ARG A 118 23.62 10.32 12.33
C ARG A 118 22.14 9.93 12.25
N THR A 119 21.82 8.95 11.42
CA THR A 119 20.45 8.41 11.42
C THR A 119 20.17 7.69 12.74
N ALA A 120 18.97 7.89 13.28
CA ALA A 120 18.53 7.21 14.48
C ALA A 120 18.11 5.76 14.16
N ASP A 121 19.06 4.89 13.77
CA ASP A 121 18.77 3.51 13.35
C ASP A 121 18.24 2.64 14.49
N GLN A 122 18.73 2.89 15.70
CA GLN A 122 18.18 2.37 16.95
C GLN A 122 17.05 3.25 17.49
N GLY A 123 16.50 4.13 16.65
CA GLY A 123 15.52 5.19 16.92
C GLY A 123 15.97 6.23 17.96
N PRO A 124 15.31 7.39 18.02
CA PRO A 124 15.72 8.47 18.92
C PRO A 124 15.39 8.14 20.38
N PRO A 125 16.04 8.82 21.34
CA PRO A 125 15.57 8.88 22.72
C PRO A 125 14.09 9.31 22.78
N PRO A 126 13.26 8.71 23.66
CA PRO A 126 11.84 9.07 23.77
C PRO A 126 11.57 10.55 23.97
N GLU A 127 12.40 11.23 24.78
CA GLU A 127 12.24 12.64 25.08
C GLU A 127 12.52 13.54 23.88
N ASP A 128 13.53 13.22 23.08
CA ASP A 128 13.85 13.98 21.87
C ASP A 128 12.73 13.85 20.83
N PHE A 129 12.19 12.64 20.68
CA PHE A 129 11.04 12.40 19.80
C PHE A 129 9.78 13.12 20.29
N ALA A 130 9.52 13.07 21.59
CA ALA A 130 8.40 13.76 22.21
C ALA A 130 8.53 15.28 22.07
N ALA A 131 9.73 15.84 22.25
CA ALA A 131 10.03 17.25 22.05
C ALA A 131 9.81 17.69 20.59
N LEU A 132 10.22 16.87 19.62
CA LEU A 132 9.93 17.11 18.20
C LEU A 132 8.41 17.21 17.97
N LEU A 133 7.64 16.22 18.43
CA LEU A 133 6.17 16.23 18.25
C LEU A 133 5.47 17.36 19.01
N ALA A 134 5.98 17.76 20.17
CA ALA A 134 5.52 18.93 20.89
C ALA A 134 5.79 20.24 20.12
N ALA A 135 6.92 20.33 19.40
CA ALA A 135 7.19 21.46 18.51
C ALA A 135 6.22 21.48 17.31
N LEU A 136 5.95 20.33 16.69
CA LEU A 136 4.95 20.23 15.62
C LEU A 136 3.55 20.66 16.10
N ALA A 137 3.21 20.33 17.35
CA ALA A 137 1.91 20.65 17.96
C ALA A 137 1.61 22.16 18.08
N GLN A 138 2.66 22.98 18.11
CA GLN A 138 2.57 24.44 18.21
C GLN A 138 2.35 25.13 16.86
N VAL A 139 2.64 24.45 15.75
CA VAL A 139 2.49 25.04 14.42
C VAL A 139 1.01 25.22 14.06
N ARG A 140 0.63 26.47 13.81
CA ARG A 140 -0.74 26.85 13.44
C ARG A 140 -0.96 26.70 11.93
N ARG A 141 -2.21 26.41 11.56
CA ARG A 141 -2.65 26.27 10.17
C ARG A 141 -2.27 27.43 9.25
N THR A 142 -2.27 28.65 9.77
CA THR A 142 -1.99 29.89 9.02
C THR A 142 -0.55 29.98 8.52
N ALA A 143 0.38 29.24 9.14
CA ALA A 143 1.77 29.18 8.70
C ALA A 143 2.00 28.21 7.53
N LEU A 144 0.99 27.39 7.19
CA LEU A 144 1.13 26.25 6.28
C LEU A 144 0.40 26.49 4.94
N PRO A 145 0.78 25.78 3.86
CA PRO A 145 0.10 25.87 2.57
C PRO A 145 -1.41 25.59 2.68
N PRO A 146 -2.23 26.11 1.75
CA PRO A 146 -3.66 25.85 1.76
C PRO A 146 -3.96 24.34 1.72
N LEU A 147 -4.87 23.89 2.57
CA LEU A 147 -5.34 22.51 2.58
C LEU A 147 -6.26 22.25 1.40
N PRO A 148 -6.26 21.03 0.86
CA PRO A 148 -7.20 20.65 -0.20
C PRO A 148 -8.66 20.86 0.21
N PRO A 149 -9.58 21.13 -0.74
CA PRO A 149 -10.99 21.40 -0.43
C PRO A 149 -11.74 20.25 0.28
N HIS A 150 -11.26 19.01 0.11
CA HIS A 150 -11.84 17.82 0.71
C HIS A 150 -11.36 17.56 2.14
N TRP A 151 -10.46 18.40 2.68
CA TRP A 151 -10.00 18.27 4.04
C TRP A 151 -11.08 18.71 5.04
N PRO A 152 -11.18 18.09 6.24
CA PRO A 152 -12.15 18.51 7.24
C PRO A 152 -12.04 20.00 7.58
N ARG A 153 -13.15 20.74 7.45
CA ARG A 153 -13.21 22.18 7.75
C ARG A 153 -13.09 22.47 9.24
N ASN A 154 -13.61 21.58 10.08
CA ASN A 154 -13.45 21.68 11.52
C ASN A 154 -12.09 21.08 11.91
N HIS A 155 -11.13 21.94 12.28
CA HIS A 155 -9.80 21.53 12.71
C HIS A 155 -9.74 20.91 14.12
N THR A 156 -10.87 20.40 14.62
CA THR A 156 -10.93 19.50 15.76
C THR A 156 -11.62 18.16 15.46
N ASP A 157 -11.98 17.91 14.20
CA ASP A 157 -12.77 16.74 13.81
C ASP A 157 -11.89 15.50 13.55
N SER A 158 -11.37 14.93 14.64
CA SER A 158 -10.50 13.75 14.61
C SER A 158 -11.09 12.57 13.84
N GLN A 159 -12.41 12.35 13.94
CA GLN A 159 -13.11 11.30 13.19
C GLN A 159 -13.10 11.61 11.69
N GLY A 160 -13.50 12.83 11.31
CA GLY A 160 -13.48 13.27 9.91
C GLY A 160 -12.09 13.20 9.29
N PHE A 161 -11.04 13.54 10.05
CA PHE A 161 -9.66 13.39 9.62
C PHE A 161 -9.27 11.93 9.36
N LEU A 162 -9.55 11.02 10.31
CA LEU A 162 -9.20 9.61 10.13
C LEU A 162 -9.93 8.98 8.93
N ARG A 163 -11.22 9.32 8.74
CA ARG A 163 -12.01 8.94 7.55
C ARG A 163 -11.40 9.47 6.26
N THR A 164 -10.99 10.74 6.27
CA THR A 164 -10.35 11.38 5.11
C THR A 164 -9.08 10.63 4.73
N LEU A 165 -8.21 10.31 5.70
CA LEU A 165 -6.99 9.54 5.43
C LEU A 165 -7.28 8.14 4.86
N ALA A 166 -8.32 7.46 5.35
CA ALA A 166 -8.71 6.14 4.83
C ALA A 166 -9.21 6.22 3.37
N HIS A 167 -10.03 7.22 3.03
CA HIS A 167 -10.46 7.45 1.65
C HIS A 167 -9.31 7.89 0.74
N LEU A 168 -8.37 8.69 1.24
CA LEU A 168 -7.18 9.05 0.48
C LEU A 168 -6.26 7.85 0.29
N ALA A 169 -6.14 6.95 1.26
CA ALA A 169 -5.40 5.70 1.09
C ALA A 169 -6.03 4.83 0.00
N ASP A 170 -7.35 4.72 -0.03
CA ASP A 170 -8.06 3.99 -1.10
C ASP A 170 -7.74 4.59 -2.47
N ARG A 171 -7.81 5.91 -2.61
CA ARG A 171 -7.59 6.61 -3.88
C ARG A 171 -6.14 6.65 -4.32
N GLN A 172 -5.22 6.98 -3.42
CA GLN A 172 -3.83 7.29 -3.74
C GLN A 172 -2.91 6.07 -3.62
N ILE A 173 -3.20 5.13 -2.71
CA ILE A 173 -2.38 3.92 -2.52
C ILE A 173 -2.97 2.75 -3.30
N ARG A 174 -4.22 2.37 -3.01
CA ARG A 174 -4.81 1.17 -3.61
C ARG A 174 -5.14 1.38 -5.09
N ARG A 175 -5.94 2.38 -5.44
CA ARG A 175 -6.42 2.59 -6.83
C ARG A 175 -5.28 2.94 -7.80
N ALA A 176 -4.28 3.70 -7.36
CA ALA A 176 -3.16 4.13 -8.18
C ALA A 176 -2.42 2.95 -8.84
N ASP A 177 -2.18 1.88 -8.09
CA ASP A 177 -1.51 0.68 -8.60
C ASP A 177 -2.45 -0.53 -8.79
N TRP A 178 -3.78 -0.34 -8.70
CA TRP A 178 -4.74 -1.45 -8.72
C TRP A 178 -4.69 -2.27 -10.01
N ARG A 179 -4.54 -1.59 -11.16
CA ARG A 179 -4.37 -2.27 -12.46
C ARG A 179 -3.19 -3.22 -12.45
N ARG A 180 -2.14 -2.90 -11.70
CA ARG A 180 -0.92 -3.70 -11.62
C ARG A 180 -1.02 -4.79 -10.57
N TYR A 181 -1.48 -4.48 -9.35
CA TYR A 181 -1.39 -5.41 -8.20
C TYR A 181 -2.74 -5.91 -7.67
N GLY A 182 -3.88 -5.47 -8.21
CA GLY A 182 -5.19 -5.83 -7.67
C GLY A 182 -5.48 -7.33 -7.74
N GLY A 183 -5.05 -8.03 -8.79
CA GLY A 183 -5.13 -9.49 -8.86
C GLY A 183 -4.31 -10.20 -7.79
N LEU A 184 -3.15 -9.64 -7.42
CA LEU A 184 -2.33 -10.12 -6.31
C LEU A 184 -3.04 -9.92 -4.96
N PHE A 185 -3.56 -8.72 -4.69
CA PHE A 185 -4.32 -8.45 -3.48
C PHE A 185 -5.54 -9.36 -3.35
N THR A 186 -6.24 -9.60 -4.46
CA THR A 186 -7.38 -10.53 -4.52
C THR A 186 -6.94 -11.96 -4.20
N ALA A 187 -5.83 -12.44 -4.79
CA ALA A 187 -5.27 -13.76 -4.49
C ALA A 187 -4.88 -13.89 -3.00
N LEU A 188 -4.32 -12.83 -2.41
CA LEU A 188 -4.00 -12.76 -0.98
C LEU A 188 -5.24 -12.63 -0.08
N GLY A 189 -6.44 -12.44 -0.64
CA GLY A 189 -7.69 -12.32 0.11
C GLY A 189 -7.97 -10.93 0.68
N VAL A 190 -7.33 -9.90 0.13
CA VAL A 190 -7.60 -8.50 0.49
C VAL A 190 -8.77 -7.98 -0.36
N PRO A 191 -9.91 -7.62 0.26
CA PRO A 191 -11.07 -7.14 -0.48
C PRO A 191 -10.82 -5.78 -1.12
N GLU A 192 -11.42 -5.54 -2.29
CA GLU A 192 -11.23 -4.29 -3.04
C GLU A 192 -11.71 -3.05 -2.26
N ASP A 193 -12.79 -3.19 -1.49
CA ASP A 193 -13.44 -2.12 -0.75
C ASP A 193 -12.91 -1.96 0.70
N ALA A 194 -11.85 -2.69 1.07
CA ALA A 194 -11.42 -2.82 2.47
C ALA A 194 -11.12 -1.47 3.16
N LEU A 195 -10.46 -0.54 2.47
CA LEU A 195 -10.16 0.80 3.01
C LEU A 195 -11.41 1.70 3.07
N THR A 196 -12.37 1.50 2.16
CA THR A 196 -13.63 2.26 2.19
C THR A 196 -14.51 1.78 3.34
N ARG A 197 -14.62 0.46 3.55
CA ARG A 197 -15.28 -0.12 4.72
C ARG A 197 -14.62 0.29 6.03
N PHE A 198 -13.29 0.39 6.07
CA PHE A 198 -12.57 0.94 7.23
C PHE A 198 -13.06 2.37 7.53
N ALA A 199 -13.12 3.25 6.52
CA ALA A 199 -13.56 4.63 6.68
C ALA A 199 -14.99 4.74 7.24
N GLU A 200 -15.91 3.91 6.73
CA GLU A 200 -17.31 3.87 7.17
C GLU A 200 -17.44 3.44 8.65
N GLN A 201 -16.53 2.61 9.13
CA GLN A 201 -16.55 2.02 10.47
C GLN A 201 -15.77 2.81 11.51
N VAL A 202 -15.12 3.92 11.14
CA VAL A 202 -14.40 4.76 12.09
C VAL A 202 -15.38 5.25 13.18
N PRO A 203 -15.14 4.92 14.47
CA PRO A 203 -16.03 5.31 15.55
C PRO A 203 -15.92 6.81 15.85
N ALA A 204 -16.81 7.31 16.72
CA ALA A 204 -16.67 8.67 17.22
C ALA A 204 -15.38 8.80 18.04
N LEU A 205 -14.48 9.67 17.56
CA LEU A 205 -13.20 9.97 18.22
C LEU A 205 -13.33 11.25 19.06
N THR A 206 -12.51 11.32 20.10
CA THR A 206 -12.34 12.54 20.91
C THR A 206 -11.83 13.64 20.00
N ARG A 207 -12.45 14.82 20.07
CA ARG A 207 -12.06 15.99 19.29
C ARG A 207 -10.75 16.56 19.82
N ARG A 208 -9.74 16.70 18.95
CA ARG A 208 -8.44 17.30 19.28
C ARG A 208 -8.09 18.39 18.30
N PRO A 209 -7.44 19.47 18.76
CA PRO A 209 -6.97 20.49 17.83
C PRO A 209 -5.93 19.93 16.86
N TYR A 210 -6.08 20.23 15.58
CA TYR A 210 -5.12 19.82 14.57
C TYR A 210 -3.77 20.50 14.73
N VAL A 211 -2.73 19.79 14.31
CA VAL A 211 -1.33 20.16 14.37
C VAL A 211 -0.66 19.94 13.02
N LEU A 212 0.53 20.51 12.82
CA LEU A 212 1.40 20.06 11.73
C LEU A 212 1.75 18.59 11.97
N LEU A 213 1.61 17.79 10.93
CA LEU A 213 1.98 16.39 10.92
C LEU A 213 3.11 16.20 9.91
N HIS A 214 4.05 15.33 10.23
CA HIS A 214 5.10 14.91 9.32
C HIS A 214 4.64 13.77 8.40
N GLY A 215 3.82 12.83 8.87
CA GLY A 215 3.24 11.74 8.08
C GLY A 215 4.19 10.61 7.66
N ASP A 216 5.48 10.67 8.03
CA ASP A 216 6.47 9.63 7.71
C ASP A 216 7.62 9.50 8.72
N LEU A 217 7.31 9.56 10.02
CA LEU A 217 8.28 9.52 11.12
C LEU A 217 8.90 8.13 11.32
N ARG A 218 9.70 7.69 10.34
CA ARG A 218 10.48 6.46 10.38
C ARG A 218 11.88 6.75 10.89
N ARG A 219 12.54 5.73 11.43
CA ARG A 219 13.94 5.81 11.89
C ARG A 219 14.88 6.46 10.86
N ALA A 220 14.74 6.10 9.58
CA ALA A 220 15.54 6.65 8.49
C ALA A 220 15.31 8.16 8.20
N GLN A 221 14.23 8.76 8.68
CA GLN A 221 13.94 10.19 8.53
C GLN A 221 14.37 11.01 9.75
N LEU A 222 14.86 10.36 10.81
CA LEU A 222 15.23 10.99 12.06
C LEU A 222 16.75 11.07 12.16
N ILE A 223 17.28 12.29 12.25
CA ILE A 223 18.71 12.57 12.31
C ILE A 223 19.04 13.14 13.68
N LEU A 224 19.93 12.45 14.40
CA LEU A 224 20.52 12.93 15.63
C LEU A 224 21.71 13.81 15.28
N ALA A 225 21.55 15.12 15.50
CA ALA A 225 22.57 16.14 15.36
C ALA A 225 22.98 16.66 16.75
N ASP A 226 24.04 17.47 16.82
CA ASP A 226 24.57 18.00 18.08
C ASP A 226 23.59 18.96 18.78
N ASP A 227 22.73 19.63 18.01
CA ASP A 227 21.71 20.58 18.49
C ASP A 227 20.32 19.94 18.67
N GLY A 228 20.20 18.63 18.48
CA GLY A 228 19.04 17.83 18.82
C GLY A 228 18.54 16.92 17.69
N LEU A 229 17.26 16.54 17.79
CA LEU A 229 16.63 15.66 16.80
C LEU A 229 16.02 16.47 15.65
N HIS A 230 16.46 16.14 14.43
CA HIS A 230 15.96 16.67 13.18
C HIS A 230 15.11 15.63 12.44
N CYS A 231 14.18 16.12 11.63
CA CYS A 231 13.37 15.27 10.75
C CYS A 231 13.48 15.74 9.29
N THR A 232 13.71 14.78 8.41
CA THR A 232 13.78 14.95 6.96
C THR A 232 12.60 14.21 6.30
N GLY A 233 12.34 14.42 5.01
CA GLY A 233 11.24 13.70 4.35
C GLY A 233 9.86 14.31 4.59
N TRP A 234 9.72 15.60 4.30
CA TRP A 234 8.50 16.36 4.55
C TRP A 234 7.44 16.20 3.45
N GLU A 235 7.66 15.33 2.46
CA GLU A 235 6.78 15.17 1.30
C GLU A 235 5.38 14.62 1.64
N LEU A 236 5.24 13.97 2.80
CA LEU A 236 3.98 13.45 3.34
C LEU A 236 3.40 14.31 4.46
N ALA A 237 3.96 15.50 4.69
CA ALA A 237 3.46 16.39 5.72
C ALA A 237 1.98 16.72 5.49
N SER A 238 1.29 16.95 6.60
CA SER A 238 -0.15 17.17 6.63
C SER A 238 -0.54 18.09 7.78
N TYR A 239 -1.84 18.32 7.95
CA TYR A 239 -2.39 19.08 9.07
C TYR A 239 -3.61 18.38 9.65
N GLY A 240 -3.49 17.77 10.82
CA GLY A 240 -4.51 16.84 11.30
C GLY A 240 -4.34 16.47 12.76
N ASP A 241 -4.95 15.34 13.14
CA ASP A 241 -4.93 14.86 14.51
C ASP A 241 -3.51 14.42 14.95
N PRO A 242 -3.01 14.92 16.10
CA PRO A 242 -1.67 14.65 16.59
C PRO A 242 -1.38 13.16 16.87
N LEU A 243 -2.40 12.33 17.09
CA LEU A 243 -2.22 10.89 17.28
C LEU A 243 -1.72 10.17 16.03
N TYR A 244 -1.89 10.75 14.84
CA TYR A 244 -1.48 10.12 13.59
C TYR A 244 0.03 9.92 13.51
N ASP A 245 0.81 10.96 13.79
CA ASP A 245 2.28 10.88 13.74
C ASP A 245 2.85 9.92 14.79
N LEU A 246 2.23 9.88 15.98
CA LEU A 246 2.57 8.89 17.00
C LEU A 246 2.29 7.47 16.48
N ALA A 247 1.13 7.22 15.87
CA ALA A 247 0.80 5.92 15.30
C ALA A 247 1.74 5.51 14.15
N VAL A 248 2.03 6.43 13.23
CA VAL A 248 2.99 6.24 12.13
C VAL A 248 4.34 5.80 12.69
N HIS A 249 4.86 6.50 13.69
CA HIS A 249 6.14 6.12 14.30
C HIS A 249 6.07 4.76 14.99
N LEU A 250 5.04 4.51 15.80
CA LEU A 250 4.92 3.24 16.53
C LEU A 250 4.87 2.02 15.61
N VAL A 251 4.18 2.12 14.46
CA VAL A 251 4.11 1.02 13.48
C VAL A 251 5.40 0.92 12.68
N ARG A 252 5.89 2.02 12.12
CA ARG A 252 7.01 1.97 11.17
C ARG A 252 8.38 1.87 11.83
N ALA A 253 8.51 2.30 13.09
CA ALA A 253 9.75 2.17 13.84
C ALA A 253 9.93 0.79 14.47
N ARG A 254 8.96 -0.14 14.42
CA ARG A 254 9.07 -1.54 14.89
C ARG A 254 9.82 -1.69 16.24
N ARG A 255 9.42 -0.91 17.24
CA ARG A 255 10.00 -0.91 18.59
C ARG A 255 9.45 -2.07 19.45
N PRO A 256 10.24 -2.68 20.35
CA PRO A 256 9.73 -3.59 21.37
C PRO A 256 8.65 -2.93 22.24
N ALA A 257 7.73 -3.73 22.79
CA ALA A 257 6.56 -3.21 23.52
C ALA A 257 6.89 -2.30 24.73
N PRO A 258 7.92 -2.59 25.57
CA PRO A 258 8.26 -1.71 26.70
C PRO A 258 8.72 -0.31 26.25
N GLU A 259 9.51 -0.24 25.17
CA GLU A 259 9.97 1.02 24.58
C GLU A 259 8.79 1.83 24.01
N ARG A 260 7.79 1.16 23.42
CA ARG A 260 6.57 1.83 22.92
C ARG A 260 5.80 2.50 24.04
N ALA A 261 5.65 1.86 25.19
CA ALA A 261 4.93 2.43 26.33
C ALA A 261 5.66 3.66 26.90
N ALA A 262 7.00 3.60 27.02
CA ALA A 262 7.81 4.74 27.43
C ALA A 262 7.67 5.92 26.45
N LEU A 263 7.72 5.65 25.15
CA LEU A 263 7.54 6.66 24.11
C LEU A 263 6.18 7.34 24.17
N VAL A 264 5.10 6.56 24.35
CA VAL A 264 3.73 7.11 24.46
C VAL A 264 3.60 8.02 25.69
N ARG A 265 4.23 7.66 26.82
CA ARG A 265 4.24 8.52 28.02
C ARG A 265 5.01 9.82 27.78
N ALA A 266 6.24 9.73 27.29
CA ALA A 266 7.06 10.90 26.98
C ALA A 266 6.33 11.85 26.01
N TRP A 267 5.73 11.29 24.95
CA TRP A 267 4.90 12.04 24.01
C TRP A 267 3.73 12.73 24.71
N ALA A 268 2.97 12.01 25.54
CA ALA A 268 1.80 12.56 26.21
C ALA A 268 2.20 13.73 27.13
N GLU A 269 3.28 13.59 27.88
CA GLU A 269 3.78 14.63 28.76
C GLU A 269 4.25 15.87 28.00
N ALA A 270 5.08 15.69 26.95
CA ALA A 270 5.60 16.81 26.17
C ALA A 270 4.51 17.55 25.38
N VAL A 271 3.61 16.81 24.73
CA VAL A 271 2.52 17.40 23.96
C VAL A 271 1.47 18.02 24.87
N ALA A 272 1.20 17.45 26.06
CA ALA A 272 0.30 18.09 27.03
C ALA A 272 0.83 19.45 27.49
N ARG A 273 2.15 19.59 27.72
CA ARG A 273 2.77 20.88 28.07
C ARG A 273 2.62 21.91 26.95
N ALA A 274 2.80 21.51 25.70
CA ALA A 274 2.69 22.41 24.55
C ALA A 274 1.23 22.73 24.17
N ARG A 275 0.33 21.74 24.28
CA ARG A 275 -1.06 21.83 23.84
C ARG A 275 -1.94 20.80 24.58
N PRO A 276 -2.46 21.11 25.78
CA PRO A 276 -3.16 20.13 26.64
C PRO A 276 -4.31 19.36 25.95
N ALA A 277 -5.12 20.02 25.12
CA ALA A 277 -6.23 19.38 24.43
C ALA A 277 -5.79 18.36 23.35
N ALA A 278 -4.52 18.38 22.92
CA ALA A 278 -3.97 17.50 21.88
C ALA A 278 -3.73 16.06 22.38
N VAL A 279 -3.75 15.80 23.68
CA VAL A 279 -3.57 14.45 24.25
C VAL A 279 -4.88 13.79 24.69
N ALA A 280 -6.01 14.50 24.55
CA ALA A 280 -7.31 14.03 25.01
C ALA A 280 -7.69 12.68 24.37
N GLY A 281 -8.18 11.74 25.17
CA GLY A 281 -8.64 10.44 24.68
C GLY A 281 -7.54 9.53 24.09
N LEU A 282 -6.25 9.80 24.37
CA LEU A 282 -5.10 9.04 23.84
C LEU A 282 -5.31 7.53 23.89
N GLY A 283 -5.61 6.97 25.07
CA GLY A 283 -5.73 5.52 25.24
C GLY A 283 -6.89 4.90 24.46
N LYS A 284 -8.00 5.64 24.29
CA LYS A 284 -9.18 5.18 23.55
C LYS A 284 -8.96 5.24 22.04
N ASP A 285 -8.34 6.31 21.56
CA ASP A 285 -8.39 6.64 20.13
C ASP A 285 -7.11 6.27 19.36
N LEU A 286 -5.95 6.15 20.03
CA LEU A 286 -4.70 5.69 19.40
C LEU A 286 -4.82 4.34 18.68
N PRO A 287 -5.53 3.31 19.21
CA PRO A 287 -5.73 2.05 18.52
C PRO A 287 -6.33 2.21 17.10
N HIS A 288 -7.20 3.20 16.87
CA HIS A 288 -7.80 3.43 15.56
C HIS A 288 -6.82 4.04 14.54
N TYR A 289 -5.88 4.88 14.99
CA TYR A 289 -4.79 5.37 14.14
C TYR A 289 -3.76 4.28 13.84
N LEU A 290 -3.45 3.41 14.82
CA LEU A 290 -2.61 2.23 14.59
C LEU A 290 -3.25 1.28 13.57
N ALA A 291 -4.57 1.06 13.66
CA ALA A 291 -5.31 0.25 12.72
C ALA A 291 -5.24 0.82 11.29
N LEU A 292 -5.42 2.13 11.12
CA LEU A 292 -5.24 2.77 9.81
C LEU A 292 -3.82 2.59 9.27
N GLU A 293 -2.80 2.80 10.10
CA GLU A 293 -1.41 2.69 9.65
C GLU A 293 -1.05 1.24 9.27
N HIS A 294 -1.54 0.23 9.99
CA HIS A 294 -1.41 -1.17 9.60
C HIS A 294 -2.14 -1.46 8.27
N ALA A 295 -3.35 -0.92 8.10
CA ALA A 295 -4.11 -1.03 6.86
C ALA A 295 -3.39 -0.40 5.66
N GLN A 296 -2.79 0.78 5.82
CA GLN A 296 -2.00 1.46 4.79
C GLN A 296 -0.70 0.70 4.48
N SER A 297 0.00 0.26 5.53
CA SER A 297 1.28 -0.45 5.43
C SER A 297 1.16 -1.77 4.67
N LEU A 298 0.02 -2.48 4.77
CA LEU A 298 -0.23 -3.70 4.00
C LEU A 298 0.02 -3.50 2.50
N TYR A 299 -0.57 -2.46 1.91
CA TYR A 299 -0.45 -2.22 0.48
C TYR A 299 0.99 -1.88 0.10
N THR A 300 1.65 -1.02 0.88
CA THR A 300 3.02 -0.60 0.58
C THR A 300 4.03 -1.72 0.78
N ASP A 301 3.86 -2.57 1.80
CA ASP A 301 4.77 -3.66 2.12
C ASP A 301 4.64 -4.80 1.11
N VAL A 302 3.42 -5.16 0.69
CA VAL A 302 3.20 -6.14 -0.40
C VAL A 302 3.83 -5.66 -1.71
N VAL A 303 3.59 -4.40 -2.08
CA VAL A 303 4.16 -3.82 -3.31
C VAL A 303 5.69 -3.78 -3.23
N ARG A 304 6.26 -3.39 -2.07
CA ARG A 304 7.71 -3.37 -1.86
C ARG A 304 8.31 -4.76 -1.93
N ALA A 305 7.71 -5.76 -1.28
CA ALA A 305 8.16 -7.15 -1.30
C ALA A 305 8.19 -7.70 -2.72
N VAL A 306 7.13 -7.47 -3.51
CA VAL A 306 7.03 -7.92 -4.91
C VAL A 306 7.98 -7.18 -5.84
N ARG A 307 8.32 -5.92 -5.54
CA ARG A 307 9.34 -5.16 -6.27
C ARG A 307 10.75 -5.64 -5.93
N ALA A 308 11.03 -5.93 -4.66
CA ALA A 308 12.31 -6.50 -4.23
C ALA A 308 12.53 -7.88 -4.85
N LEU A 309 11.52 -8.75 -4.81
CA LEU A 309 11.51 -10.07 -5.46
C LEU A 309 11.66 -9.97 -6.99
N ALA A 310 11.32 -8.83 -7.61
CA ALA A 310 11.55 -8.60 -9.03
C ALA A 310 13.02 -8.37 -9.37
N ARG A 311 13.80 -7.85 -8.41
CA ARG A 311 15.21 -7.51 -8.59
C ARG A 311 16.10 -8.74 -8.38
N SER A 312 15.68 -9.66 -7.50
CA SER A 312 16.31 -10.96 -7.29
C SER A 312 15.25 -12.03 -7.07
N PHE A 313 15.19 -13.02 -7.98
CA PHE A 313 14.19 -14.09 -7.95
C PHE A 313 14.84 -15.43 -7.56
N ASP A 314 15.39 -15.45 -6.35
CA ASP A 314 16.02 -16.61 -5.71
C ASP A 314 15.18 -17.09 -4.50
N PRO A 315 15.42 -18.32 -3.99
CA PRO A 315 14.65 -18.88 -2.86
C PRO A 315 14.66 -18.01 -1.60
N GLU A 316 15.79 -17.39 -1.26
CA GLU A 316 15.93 -16.55 -0.05
C GLU A 316 15.10 -15.26 -0.19
N SER A 317 15.13 -14.63 -1.37
CA SER A 317 14.30 -13.47 -1.69
C SER A 317 12.81 -13.80 -1.64
N LEU A 318 12.42 -15.00 -2.09
CA LEU A 318 11.03 -15.47 -2.03
C LEU A 318 10.58 -15.74 -0.59
N GLU A 319 11.41 -16.38 0.23
CA GLU A 319 11.15 -16.62 1.64
C GLU A 319 10.98 -15.29 2.39
N ARG A 320 11.91 -14.35 2.18
CA ARG A 320 11.84 -12.99 2.77
C ARG A 320 10.57 -12.25 2.35
N ALA A 321 10.20 -12.30 1.07
CA ALA A 321 8.98 -11.68 0.58
C ALA A 321 7.73 -12.32 1.20
N THR A 322 7.73 -13.65 1.35
CA THR A 322 6.66 -14.42 2.00
C THR A 322 6.47 -14.00 3.45
N ALA A 323 7.57 -13.90 4.22
CA ALA A 323 7.54 -13.46 5.61
C ALA A 323 6.98 -12.03 5.73
N VAL A 324 7.49 -11.08 4.92
CA VAL A 324 7.04 -9.68 4.93
C VAL A 324 5.54 -9.57 4.60
N VAL A 325 5.07 -10.30 3.59
CA VAL A 325 3.65 -10.28 3.20
C VAL A 325 2.78 -10.94 4.27
N GLY A 326 3.23 -12.03 4.88
CA GLY A 326 2.55 -12.71 5.98
C GLY A 326 2.41 -11.82 7.21
N ASP A 327 3.47 -11.12 7.60
CA ASP A 327 3.45 -10.14 8.70
C ASP A 327 2.46 -9.01 8.44
N ALA A 328 2.49 -8.45 7.23
CA ALA A 328 1.63 -7.35 6.83
C ALA A 328 0.15 -7.75 6.83
N LEU A 329 -0.18 -8.95 6.32
CA LEU A 329 -1.54 -9.47 6.33
C LEU A 329 -2.04 -9.72 7.76
N ARG A 330 -1.20 -10.30 8.62
CA ARG A 330 -1.55 -10.50 10.04
C ARG A 330 -1.81 -9.19 10.76
N ALA A 331 -0.95 -8.19 10.57
CA ALA A 331 -1.12 -6.88 11.18
C ALA A 331 -2.38 -6.14 10.69
N ALA A 332 -2.77 -6.35 9.43
CA ALA A 332 -3.97 -5.72 8.84
C ALA A 332 -5.25 -6.57 8.97
N THR A 333 -5.20 -7.73 9.62
CA THR A 333 -6.34 -8.67 9.69
C THR A 333 -7.55 -8.05 10.37
N GLU A 334 -7.37 -7.52 11.58
CA GLU A 334 -8.44 -6.86 12.33
C GLU A 334 -8.82 -5.52 11.69
N PRO A 335 -7.87 -4.62 11.34
CA PRO A 335 -8.20 -3.33 10.74
C PRO A 335 -9.04 -3.45 9.46
N LEU A 336 -8.68 -4.36 8.56
CA LEU A 336 -9.36 -4.52 7.28
C LEU A 336 -10.44 -5.61 7.29
N ARG A 337 -10.67 -6.25 8.44
CA ARG A 337 -11.59 -7.38 8.61
C ARG A 337 -11.38 -8.46 7.53
N LEU A 338 -10.11 -8.86 7.37
CA LEU A 338 -9.75 -9.90 6.41
C LEU A 338 -10.41 -11.22 6.83
N GLY A 339 -11.16 -11.84 5.94
CA GLY A 339 -11.94 -13.05 6.28
C GLY A 339 -11.05 -14.26 6.60
N ARG A 340 -9.99 -14.47 5.81
CA ARG A 340 -8.95 -15.48 6.04
C ARG A 340 -7.60 -14.90 5.67
N VAL A 341 -6.63 -15.10 6.54
CA VAL A 341 -5.22 -14.83 6.22
C VAL A 341 -4.61 -16.08 5.60
N PRO A 342 -4.03 -16.01 4.39
CA PRO A 342 -3.34 -17.14 3.78
C PRO A 342 -2.12 -17.55 4.63
N GLY A 343 -1.84 -18.87 4.69
CA GLY A 343 -0.65 -19.41 5.35
C GLY A 343 0.62 -19.15 4.54
N ALA A 344 1.80 -19.37 5.14
CA ALA A 344 3.10 -19.12 4.51
C ALA A 344 3.22 -19.79 3.13
N ASP A 345 2.93 -21.09 3.02
CA ASP A 345 2.97 -21.82 1.75
C ASP A 345 2.02 -21.24 0.68
N GLU A 346 0.84 -20.75 1.09
CA GLU A 346 -0.12 -20.17 0.16
C GLU A 346 0.41 -18.83 -0.37
N ILE A 347 0.95 -18.00 0.52
CA ILE A 347 1.58 -16.72 0.18
C ILE A 347 2.76 -16.96 -0.76
N GLU A 348 3.66 -17.87 -0.41
CA GLU A 348 4.84 -18.20 -1.22
C GLU A 348 4.44 -18.61 -2.63
N ARG A 349 3.47 -19.53 -2.77
CA ARG A 349 2.96 -19.95 -4.08
C ARG A 349 2.35 -18.80 -4.87
N ILE A 350 1.63 -17.88 -4.21
CA ILE A 350 1.05 -16.68 -4.85
C ILE A 350 2.19 -15.78 -5.36
N LEU A 351 3.20 -15.50 -4.55
CA LEU A 351 4.34 -14.66 -4.90
C LEU A 351 5.22 -15.29 -5.99
N PHE A 352 5.43 -16.61 -5.93
CA PHE A 352 6.16 -17.36 -6.94
C PHE A 352 5.49 -17.23 -8.31
N ARG A 353 4.17 -17.46 -8.40
CA ARG A 353 3.42 -17.29 -9.67
C ARG A 353 3.53 -15.87 -10.19
N ARG A 354 3.40 -14.89 -9.29
CA ARG A 354 3.51 -13.48 -9.63
C ARG A 354 4.89 -13.13 -10.20
N GLY A 355 5.96 -13.69 -9.64
CA GLY A 355 7.32 -13.51 -10.15
C GLY A 355 7.55 -14.22 -11.47
N ALA A 356 7.11 -15.48 -11.60
CA ALA A 356 7.25 -16.30 -12.80
C ALA A 356 6.51 -15.74 -14.03
N ALA A 357 5.44 -14.96 -13.82
CA ALA A 357 4.66 -14.34 -14.88
C ALA A 357 5.35 -13.12 -15.55
N ARG A 358 6.52 -12.70 -15.08
CA ARG A 358 7.22 -11.52 -15.62
C ARG A 358 8.12 -11.86 -16.82
N PRO A 359 8.33 -10.92 -17.76
CA PRO A 359 9.32 -11.08 -18.82
C PRO A 359 10.74 -11.20 -18.23
N GLY A 360 11.45 -12.28 -18.53
CA GLY A 360 12.80 -12.57 -18.01
C GLY A 360 13.18 -14.05 -18.18
N PRO A 361 14.35 -14.49 -17.67
CA PRO A 361 14.70 -15.90 -17.60
C PRO A 361 13.61 -16.64 -16.83
N ARG A 362 12.81 -17.45 -17.53
CA ARG A 362 11.70 -18.17 -16.91
C ARG A 362 12.30 -19.17 -15.91
N PRO A 363 11.86 -19.18 -14.64
CA PRO A 363 12.16 -20.33 -13.78
C PRO A 363 11.69 -21.61 -14.50
N ARG A 364 12.39 -22.74 -14.29
CA ARG A 364 12.00 -24.04 -14.84
C ARG A 364 10.49 -24.23 -14.65
N ALA A 365 9.83 -24.71 -15.72
CA ALA A 365 8.38 -24.75 -15.90
C ALA A 365 7.60 -24.94 -14.59
N ILE A 366 6.52 -24.18 -14.41
CA ILE A 366 5.57 -24.38 -13.31
C ILE A 366 5.19 -25.87 -13.33
N ALA A 367 5.65 -26.61 -12.32
CA ALA A 367 5.47 -28.05 -12.26
C ALA A 367 3.97 -28.35 -12.28
N TRP A 368 3.54 -29.05 -13.34
CA TRP A 368 2.16 -29.43 -13.55
C TRP A 368 2.11 -30.87 -14.05
N THR A 369 1.28 -31.67 -13.40
CA THR A 369 1.06 -33.07 -13.76
C THR A 369 -0.32 -33.20 -14.41
N PRO A 370 -0.40 -33.56 -15.71
CA PRO A 370 -1.68 -33.77 -16.37
C PRO A 370 -2.43 -34.97 -15.78
N ASP A 371 -3.74 -34.83 -15.57
CA ASP A 371 -4.59 -36.00 -15.30
C ASP A 371 -4.83 -36.78 -16.60
N ARG A 372 -4.35 -38.01 -16.62
CA ARG A 372 -4.42 -38.91 -17.79
C ARG A 372 -5.86 -39.31 -18.16
N ARG A 373 -6.83 -39.10 -17.26
CA ARG A 373 -8.25 -39.41 -17.51
C ARG A 373 -8.96 -38.36 -18.35
N VAL A 374 -8.36 -37.19 -18.56
CA VAL A 374 -8.95 -36.09 -19.35
C VAL A 374 -8.12 -35.88 -20.62
N PRO A 375 -8.66 -36.20 -21.82
CA PRO A 375 -7.92 -36.08 -23.08
C PRO A 375 -7.58 -34.61 -23.39
N GLU A 376 -6.62 -34.41 -24.30
CA GLU A 376 -6.27 -33.07 -24.79
C GLU A 376 -7.43 -32.48 -25.61
N HIS A 377 -7.79 -31.23 -25.31
CA HIS A 377 -8.76 -30.52 -26.13
C HIS A 377 -8.06 -30.04 -27.42
N PRO A 378 -8.59 -30.34 -28.62
CA PRO A 378 -7.94 -30.01 -29.90
C PRO A 378 -7.60 -28.52 -30.06
N GLY A 379 -8.43 -27.63 -29.53
CA GLY A 379 -8.23 -26.18 -29.53
C GLY A 379 -7.41 -25.62 -28.35
N PHE A 380 -6.92 -26.46 -27.43
CA PHE A 380 -6.10 -26.03 -26.29
C PHE A 380 -4.99 -27.04 -25.98
N PRO A 381 -3.88 -26.97 -26.75
CA PRO A 381 -2.81 -27.95 -26.65
C PRO A 381 -1.97 -27.80 -25.37
N HIS A 382 -1.18 -28.82 -25.04
CA HIS A 382 -0.39 -28.89 -23.82
C HIS A 382 0.53 -27.67 -23.58
N HIS A 383 1.16 -27.15 -24.63
CA HIS A 383 2.02 -25.95 -24.52
C HIS A 383 1.22 -24.71 -24.09
N ALA A 384 -0.04 -24.59 -24.53
CA ALA A 384 -0.92 -23.49 -24.15
C ALA A 384 -1.35 -23.55 -22.67
N VAL A 385 -1.29 -24.74 -22.05
CA VAL A 385 -1.49 -24.89 -20.59
C VAL A 385 -0.35 -24.22 -19.82
N ALA A 386 0.90 -24.44 -20.25
CA ALA A 386 2.05 -23.81 -19.61
C ALA A 386 1.95 -22.28 -19.72
N ASP A 387 1.61 -21.76 -20.89
CA ASP A 387 1.39 -20.33 -21.11
C ASP A 387 0.24 -19.79 -20.24
N ALA A 388 -0.86 -20.52 -20.09
CA ALA A 388 -1.95 -20.15 -19.19
C ALA A 388 -1.48 -20.07 -17.73
N LEU A 389 -0.72 -21.06 -17.25
CA LEU A 389 -0.21 -21.07 -15.87
C LEU A 389 0.78 -19.93 -15.62
N PHE A 390 1.58 -19.54 -16.62
CA PHE A 390 2.44 -18.36 -16.54
C PHE A 390 1.62 -17.07 -16.49
N LEU A 391 0.61 -16.92 -17.37
CA LEU A 391 -0.22 -15.73 -17.45
C LEU A 391 -1.08 -15.53 -16.19
N GLU A 392 -1.47 -16.62 -15.52
CA GLU A 392 -2.26 -16.59 -14.28
C GLU A 392 -1.69 -15.66 -13.22
N GLY A 393 -0.37 -15.70 -12.97
CA GLY A 393 0.29 -14.89 -11.94
C GLY A 393 0.27 -13.38 -12.23
N ALA A 394 0.10 -12.99 -13.50
CA ALA A 394 0.01 -11.60 -13.94
C ALA A 394 -1.42 -11.11 -14.13
N ALA A 395 -2.44 -11.96 -13.89
CA ALA A 395 -3.83 -11.60 -14.16
C ALA A 395 -4.28 -10.37 -13.36
N PRO A 396 -5.03 -9.44 -14.00
CA PRO A 396 -5.56 -8.26 -13.33
C PRO A 396 -6.74 -8.61 -12.43
N ALA A 397 -7.13 -7.69 -11.53
CA ALA A 397 -8.13 -7.94 -10.48
C ALA A 397 -9.49 -8.38 -11.03
N GLU A 398 -9.94 -7.74 -12.11
CA GLU A 398 -11.23 -8.01 -12.75
C GLU A 398 -11.33 -9.41 -13.40
N ARG A 399 -10.23 -10.17 -13.39
CA ARG A 399 -10.15 -11.55 -13.90
C ARG A 399 -9.82 -12.58 -12.84
N VAL A 400 -9.59 -12.17 -11.60
CA VAL A 400 -9.24 -13.06 -10.48
C VAL A 400 -10.38 -13.04 -9.47
N PHE A 401 -10.95 -14.21 -9.20
CA PHE A 401 -12.11 -14.36 -8.32
C PHE A 401 -11.76 -15.37 -7.22
N LYS A 402 -11.70 -14.91 -5.98
CA LYS A 402 -11.46 -15.78 -4.82
C LYS A 402 -12.80 -16.19 -4.21
N GLY A 403 -13.18 -17.45 -4.39
CA GLY A 403 -14.30 -18.08 -3.68
C GLY A 403 -13.85 -18.78 -2.41
N ALA A 404 -14.79 -19.42 -1.71
CA ALA A 404 -14.52 -20.11 -0.44
C ALA A 404 -13.55 -21.30 -0.60
N ALA A 405 -13.63 -22.04 -1.72
CA ALA A 405 -12.80 -23.21 -1.98
C ALA A 405 -11.79 -23.03 -3.12
N HIS A 406 -12.06 -22.10 -4.05
CA HIS A 406 -11.29 -21.97 -5.28
C HIS A 406 -10.91 -20.52 -5.58
N LEU A 407 -9.69 -20.34 -6.07
CA LEU A 407 -9.24 -19.14 -6.78
C LEU A 407 -9.46 -19.40 -8.27
N THR A 408 -10.29 -18.59 -8.91
CA THR A 408 -10.65 -18.72 -10.32
C THR A 408 -10.08 -17.55 -11.09
N THR A 409 -9.30 -17.81 -12.12
CA THR A 409 -8.63 -16.79 -12.94
C THR A 409 -9.03 -16.95 -14.40
N VAL A 410 -9.57 -15.91 -15.03
CA VAL A 410 -9.98 -15.92 -16.45
C VAL A 410 -8.88 -15.30 -17.31
N LEU A 411 -8.41 -16.01 -18.32
CA LEU A 411 -7.24 -15.67 -19.13
C LEU A 411 -7.58 -15.64 -20.62
N ARG A 412 -6.82 -14.84 -21.36
CA ARG A 412 -6.71 -14.90 -22.81
C ARG A 412 -5.32 -15.40 -23.12
N VAL A 413 -5.23 -16.63 -23.62
CA VAL A 413 -3.95 -17.28 -23.96
C VAL A 413 -3.67 -17.02 -25.44
N PRO A 414 -2.47 -16.53 -25.81
CA PRO A 414 -2.09 -16.37 -27.21
C PRO A 414 -2.28 -17.67 -28.01
N GLY A 415 -2.87 -17.58 -29.20
CA GLY A 415 -3.17 -18.75 -30.03
C GLY A 415 -4.45 -19.50 -29.65
N THR A 416 -5.12 -19.13 -28.55
CA THR A 416 -6.39 -19.74 -28.12
C THR A 416 -7.57 -18.81 -28.43
N GLY A 417 -8.52 -19.26 -29.25
CA GLY A 417 -9.69 -18.48 -29.69
C GLY A 417 -10.77 -18.22 -28.63
N PHE A 418 -10.63 -18.77 -27.42
CA PHE A 418 -11.62 -18.72 -26.35
C PHE A 418 -10.97 -18.40 -25.00
N PRO A 419 -11.74 -17.91 -24.01
CA PRO A 419 -11.22 -17.65 -22.67
C PRO A 419 -10.89 -18.96 -21.94
N VAL A 420 -9.78 -18.95 -21.20
CA VAL A 420 -9.28 -20.07 -20.39
C VAL A 420 -9.45 -19.73 -18.92
N VAL A 421 -10.04 -20.62 -18.14
CA VAL A 421 -10.30 -20.44 -16.72
C VAL A 421 -9.36 -21.32 -15.90
N VAL A 422 -8.38 -20.75 -15.21
CA VAL A 422 -7.55 -21.49 -14.26
C VAL A 422 -8.25 -21.50 -12.90
N ARG A 423 -8.60 -22.68 -12.39
CA ARG A 423 -9.18 -22.89 -11.05
C ARG A 423 -8.14 -23.55 -10.16
N ARG A 424 -7.76 -22.89 -9.07
CA ARG A 424 -6.89 -23.47 -8.05
C ARG A 424 -7.66 -23.69 -6.77
N GLU A 425 -7.46 -24.85 -6.18
CA GLU A 425 -7.91 -25.09 -4.81
C GLU A 425 -7.07 -24.22 -3.85
N VAL A 426 -7.74 -23.54 -2.92
CA VAL A 426 -7.10 -22.65 -1.92
C VAL A 426 -6.91 -23.39 -0.56
N THR A 427 -6.90 -24.73 -0.63
CA THR A 427 -6.77 -25.77 0.42
C THR A 427 -7.86 -25.91 1.50
N VAL A 428 -8.02 -27.20 1.89
CA VAL A 428 -8.83 -27.88 2.93
C VAL A 428 -9.95 -27.07 3.57
N VAL A 429 -10.97 -26.72 2.78
CA VAL A 429 -12.30 -26.60 3.37
C VAL A 429 -12.76 -28.02 3.65
N LEU A 430 -13.07 -28.36 4.91
CA LEU A 430 -13.90 -29.51 5.22
C LEU A 430 -15.22 -29.29 4.47
N ARG A 431 -15.31 -29.87 3.28
CA ARG A 431 -16.48 -29.78 2.43
C ARG A 431 -17.64 -30.35 3.25
N ARG A 432 -18.54 -29.48 3.74
CA ARG A 432 -19.71 -29.92 4.53
C ARG A 432 -20.65 -30.79 3.70
N GLU A 433 -20.53 -30.72 2.37
CA GLU A 433 -21.30 -31.51 1.41
C GLU A 433 -20.41 -32.57 0.74
N ARG A 434 -20.87 -33.82 0.73
CA ARG A 434 -20.27 -34.90 -0.06
C ARG A 434 -20.45 -34.61 -1.55
N SER A 435 -19.35 -34.53 -2.28
CA SER A 435 -19.38 -34.44 -3.75
C SER A 435 -19.53 -35.83 -4.32
N PHE A 436 -20.67 -36.13 -4.92
CA PHE A 436 -20.93 -37.44 -5.54
C PHE A 436 -20.40 -37.54 -6.98
N LEU A 437 -20.09 -36.41 -7.62
CA LEU A 437 -19.59 -36.34 -8.99
C LEU A 437 -18.29 -35.53 -9.05
N SER A 438 -17.38 -35.97 -9.92
CA SER A 438 -16.18 -35.19 -10.30
C SER A 438 -16.63 -34.00 -11.17
N GLU A 439 -16.16 -32.79 -10.85
CA GLU A 439 -16.47 -31.58 -11.63
C GLU A 439 -16.18 -31.79 -13.12
N HIS A 440 -15.10 -32.51 -13.45
CA HIS A 440 -14.71 -32.83 -14.82
C HIS A 440 -15.73 -33.70 -15.54
N ALA A 441 -16.33 -34.65 -14.84
CA ALA A 441 -17.36 -35.51 -15.42
C ALA A 441 -18.63 -34.69 -15.71
N VAL A 442 -18.98 -33.75 -14.84
CA VAL A 442 -20.12 -32.85 -15.02
C VAL A 442 -19.88 -31.90 -16.20
N LEU A 443 -18.73 -31.22 -16.24
CA LEU A 443 -18.41 -30.29 -17.33
C LEU A 443 -18.32 -31.03 -18.68
N ALA A 444 -17.75 -32.23 -18.72
CA ALA A 444 -17.66 -33.03 -19.94
C ALA A 444 -19.03 -33.52 -20.41
N ALA A 445 -19.94 -33.81 -19.47
CA ALA A 445 -21.32 -34.17 -19.81
C ALA A 445 -22.10 -32.97 -20.38
N ILE A 446 -21.92 -31.78 -19.81
CA ILE A 446 -22.51 -30.53 -20.34
C ILE A 446 -21.98 -30.26 -21.75
N GLU A 447 -20.67 -30.35 -21.96
CA GLU A 447 -20.04 -30.13 -23.26
C GLU A 447 -20.54 -31.13 -24.31
N ARG A 448 -20.60 -32.43 -23.98
CA ARG A 448 -21.15 -33.46 -24.88
C ARG A 448 -22.64 -33.28 -25.17
N SER A 449 -23.40 -32.66 -24.27
CA SER A 449 -24.84 -32.46 -24.45
C SER A 449 -25.17 -31.42 -25.53
N GLY A 450 -24.22 -30.56 -25.92
CA GLY A 450 -24.44 -29.49 -26.89
C GLY A 450 -25.43 -28.42 -26.44
N VAL A 451 -25.91 -28.48 -25.19
CA VAL A 451 -26.87 -27.52 -24.64
C VAL A 451 -26.16 -26.17 -24.45
N PRO A 452 -26.77 -25.04 -24.90
CA PRO A 452 -26.19 -23.72 -24.72
C PRO A 452 -26.31 -23.29 -23.25
N VAL A 453 -25.37 -23.74 -22.44
CA VAL A 453 -25.23 -23.35 -21.03
C VAL A 453 -24.00 -22.45 -20.91
N ALA A 454 -24.12 -21.36 -20.14
CA ALA A 454 -22.98 -20.55 -19.71
C ALA A 454 -22.14 -21.28 -18.64
N ALA A 455 -21.64 -22.46 -19.00
CA ALA A 455 -20.82 -23.31 -18.15
C ALA A 455 -19.41 -23.44 -18.73
N PRO A 456 -18.39 -23.64 -17.87
CA PRO A 456 -17.08 -23.98 -18.35
C PRO A 456 -17.09 -25.30 -19.14
N ALA A 457 -16.46 -25.36 -20.32
CA ALA A 457 -16.17 -26.61 -20.99
C ALA A 457 -15.05 -27.37 -20.26
N SER A 458 -15.02 -28.68 -20.40
CA SER A 458 -14.13 -29.51 -19.61
C SER A 458 -12.70 -29.45 -20.15
N SER A 459 -11.78 -29.00 -19.31
CA SER A 459 -10.35 -29.28 -19.47
C SER A 459 -9.73 -29.61 -18.10
N ARG A 460 -8.66 -30.41 -18.13
CA ARG A 460 -7.99 -31.22 -17.07
C ARG A 460 -8.03 -30.72 -15.59
N SER A 461 -8.21 -31.63 -14.62
CA SER A 461 -7.89 -31.50 -13.15
C SER A 461 -7.37 -32.80 -12.58
N ALA A 462 -6.83 -32.80 -11.34
CA ALA A 462 -6.59 -33.98 -10.51
C ALA A 462 -7.42 -33.95 -9.19
N PRO A 463 -7.91 -35.09 -8.63
CA PRO A 463 -8.52 -35.18 -7.30
C PRO A 463 -7.52 -35.63 -6.22
N ALA A 464 -7.78 -35.23 -4.96
CA ALA A 464 -6.92 -35.43 -3.79
C ALA A 464 -7.23 -36.70 -2.97
N THR A 465 -6.18 -37.40 -2.52
CA THR A 465 -6.08 -38.12 -1.22
C THR A 465 -4.63 -37.92 -0.70
N PRO A 466 -4.34 -37.73 0.61
CA PRO A 466 -3.06 -37.20 1.10
C PRO A 466 -1.96 -38.29 1.26
N PRO A 467 -0.64 -37.94 1.34
CA PRO A 467 -0.05 -36.61 1.58
C PRO A 467 0.80 -36.01 0.42
N THR A 468 0.84 -34.65 0.39
CA THR A 468 1.72 -33.69 -0.35
C THR A 468 1.66 -33.57 -1.89
N PRO A 469 1.84 -32.34 -2.46
CA PRO A 469 1.04 -31.11 -2.39
C PRO A 469 0.12 -30.93 -3.64
N PRO A 470 -0.88 -30.01 -3.64
CA PRO A 470 -1.98 -30.02 -4.61
C PRO A 470 -1.72 -29.24 -5.92
N THR A 471 -2.25 -29.79 -7.02
CA THR A 471 -2.10 -29.39 -8.43
C THR A 471 -3.16 -28.38 -8.90
N ALA A 472 -2.82 -27.57 -9.91
CA ALA A 472 -3.71 -26.59 -10.54
C ALA A 472 -4.70 -27.25 -11.52
N THR A 473 -5.94 -26.73 -11.58
CA THR A 473 -6.98 -27.12 -12.56
C THR A 473 -7.17 -26.00 -13.58
N ALA A 474 -7.39 -26.32 -14.85
CA ALA A 474 -7.74 -25.33 -15.88
C ALA A 474 -9.00 -25.81 -16.61
N ALA A 475 -10.12 -25.10 -16.48
CA ALA A 475 -11.37 -25.30 -17.22
C ALA A 475 -11.55 -24.20 -18.29
N THR A 476 -12.31 -24.40 -19.35
CA THR A 476 -12.52 -23.42 -20.45
C THR A 476 -13.89 -22.79 -20.34
N ALA A 477 -14.22 -21.62 -20.93
CA ALA A 477 -15.62 -21.12 -20.96
C ALA A 477 -16.07 -20.78 -22.39
N SER A 478 -17.33 -21.12 -22.73
CA SER A 478 -17.93 -20.94 -24.06
C SER A 478 -18.40 -19.50 -24.34
N PRO A 479 -18.45 -19.04 -25.61
CA PRO A 479 -18.64 -17.63 -25.95
C PRO A 479 -20.12 -17.24 -26.09
N CYS A 480 -20.52 -16.13 -25.47
CA CYS A 480 -21.65 -15.29 -25.92
C CYS A 480 -21.31 -13.81 -25.72
N THR A 481 -21.71 -12.99 -26.69
CA THR A 481 -21.44 -11.54 -26.87
C THR A 481 -21.92 -10.67 -25.69
N PRO A 482 -21.34 -9.48 -25.46
CA PRO A 482 -21.60 -8.71 -24.25
C PRO A 482 -22.89 -7.90 -24.42
N THR A 483 -23.90 -8.20 -23.61
CA THR A 483 -25.05 -7.28 -23.44
C THR A 483 -25.08 -6.85 -21.98
N ARG A 484 -25.04 -5.52 -21.79
CA ARG A 484 -25.19 -4.74 -20.54
C ARG A 484 -25.72 -5.56 -19.34
N ALA A 485 -24.86 -5.75 -18.33
CA ALA A 485 -25.33 -6.15 -17.00
C ALA A 485 -26.02 -4.96 -16.32
N ALA A 486 -27.33 -4.88 -16.49
CA ALA A 486 -28.20 -4.18 -15.56
C ALA A 486 -28.22 -4.94 -14.23
N ALA A 487 -28.07 -4.21 -13.14
CA ALA A 487 -28.28 -4.73 -11.79
C ALA A 487 -29.72 -5.26 -11.66
N ILE A 488 -29.87 -6.50 -11.23
CA ILE A 488 -31.16 -7.03 -10.77
C ILE A 488 -30.98 -7.54 -9.34
N SER A 489 -31.50 -6.72 -8.44
CA SER A 489 -31.99 -7.10 -7.12
C SER A 489 -33.36 -7.76 -7.28
N ALA A 490 -33.60 -8.87 -6.60
CA ALA A 490 -34.94 -9.40 -6.24
C ALA A 490 -34.70 -10.46 -5.14
N ALA A 491 -35.20 -10.36 -3.90
CA ALA A 491 -36.56 -10.20 -3.41
C ALA A 491 -37.50 -11.41 -3.63
N ALA A 492 -38.00 -11.93 -2.50
CA ALA A 492 -39.27 -12.65 -2.24
C ALA A 492 -39.33 -14.17 -2.54
N PRO A 493 -40.28 -14.96 -1.94
CA PRO A 493 -41.45 -14.55 -1.15
C PRO A 493 -41.77 -15.34 0.14
N THR A 494 -42.71 -14.76 0.88
CA THR A 494 -43.56 -15.29 1.95
C THR A 494 -44.57 -16.33 1.45
N THR A 495 -44.85 -17.35 2.27
CA THR A 495 -46.23 -17.81 2.60
C THR A 495 -46.27 -18.64 3.90
N ARG A 496 -47.23 -18.25 4.75
CA ARG A 496 -47.80 -18.85 5.99
C ARG A 496 -48.32 -20.28 5.76
N SER A 497 -48.69 -21.15 6.70
CA SER A 497 -48.82 -21.30 8.18
C SER A 497 -49.21 -22.79 8.37
N THR A 498 -48.93 -23.55 9.42
CA THR A 498 -49.37 -23.59 10.84
C THR A 498 -48.71 -24.88 11.35
N GLY A 499 -48.02 -25.02 12.49
CA GLY A 499 -48.39 -24.65 13.86
C GLY A 499 -48.29 -25.93 14.71
N CYS A 500 -47.37 -26.01 15.68
CA CYS A 500 -47.60 -26.57 17.01
C CYS A 500 -46.34 -26.43 17.88
N ALA A 501 -46.56 -26.11 19.15
CA ALA A 501 -45.58 -25.72 20.14
C ALA A 501 -44.77 -26.90 20.72
N ARG A 502 -43.53 -26.64 21.16
CA ARG A 502 -43.08 -26.94 22.54
C ARG A 502 -41.66 -26.44 22.84
N THR A 503 -41.59 -25.87 24.02
CA THR A 503 -40.47 -25.51 24.91
C THR A 503 -39.32 -26.51 25.02
N ARG A 504 -38.07 -26.00 25.15
CA ARG A 504 -37.01 -26.41 26.12
C ARG A 504 -35.70 -25.63 25.81
N ARG A 505 -35.30 -24.70 26.69
CA ARG A 505 -34.18 -24.81 27.66
C ARG A 505 -32.83 -25.19 27.02
N THR A 506 -31.98 -24.20 26.77
CA THR A 506 -30.53 -24.35 26.59
C THR A 506 -29.83 -24.05 27.92
N THR A 507 -29.43 -25.11 28.61
CA THR A 507 -28.49 -25.08 29.74
C THR A 507 -27.06 -24.96 29.23
N TRP A 508 -26.31 -24.04 29.82
CA TRP A 508 -24.85 -23.95 29.74
C TRP A 508 -24.21 -25.09 30.54
N SER A 509 -23.15 -25.69 29.99
CA SER A 509 -22.27 -26.60 30.73
C SER A 509 -20.84 -26.46 30.22
N THR A 510 -20.00 -25.95 31.12
CA THR A 510 -18.54 -26.01 31.17
C THR A 510 -18.05 -27.42 31.43
N SER A 511 -16.99 -27.84 30.74
CA SER A 511 -15.97 -28.75 31.32
C SER A 511 -14.71 -28.80 30.45
N TRP A 512 -13.59 -28.38 31.05
CA TRP A 512 -12.23 -28.80 30.68
C TRP A 512 -12.03 -30.29 31.03
N PRO A 513 -11.03 -30.95 30.42
CA PRO A 513 -10.04 -31.58 31.29
C PRO A 513 -8.58 -31.50 30.80
N ARG A 514 -7.74 -31.20 31.80
CA ARG A 514 -6.36 -31.64 32.10
C ARG A 514 -5.24 -31.40 31.10
#